data_AF-A0A7X7T6G7-F1
#
_entry.id   AF-A0A7X7T6G7-F1
#
_cell.length_a   1.000
_cell.length_b   1.000
_cell.length_c   1.000
_cell.angle_alpha   90.00
_cell.angle_beta   90.00
_cell.angle_gamma   90.00
#
_symmetry.space_group_name_H-M   'P 1'
#
loop_
_entity.id
_entity.type
_entity.pdbx_description
1 polymer ?
#
loop_
_entity_poly.entity_id
_entity_poly.type
_entity_poly.pdbx_seq_one_letter_code
_entity_poly.pdbx_strand_id
1 'polypeptide(L)'
;MPRIGEILIAKGALTQDQLRSGLDAARRNGGRLGTWLVRLGYINEAALLEALVQQYGRPAAKAIDLATAPLAVRNLLPPAFCKRHMLLPFNRSGRQLDVAMMNPADLVVLDEITRSTGLIVRPYIATEAALAAALALTPAPAPTTGTAATPGPPRAAAREWRQFWKMEAPTLELMKALTAPATLPVAHLSASFPFLAALGSGAPVAVTTEPADLAESLSAATHRDQVASLILGALAAPGRRVALFSLQQHKVMGWAATGLGVREDDFHTLMVTIDRPSVFHGLSKGTETHAGPLPSGDVTDLATEALGAPPAREAVVSAIKVRGKLAGFVWVDRGEEGIAGVSVKEVEEVARLAGLALEILVLRQKIKAGARLTEGGATD
;
A
#
# COMPACT_ATOMS: atom_id res chain seq x y z
N MET A 1 -22.95 27.10 -0.29
CA MET A 1 -22.24 26.11 0.55
C MET A 1 -21.03 26.77 1.16
N PRO A 2 -20.78 26.62 2.47
CA PRO A 2 -19.57 27.14 3.10
C PRO A 2 -18.31 26.57 2.44
N ARG A 3 -17.24 27.35 2.36
CA ARG A 3 -15.99 26.87 1.76
C ARG A 3 -15.27 25.94 2.73
N ILE A 4 -14.61 24.89 2.22
CA ILE A 4 -13.92 23.90 3.07
C ILE A 4 -12.92 24.54 4.04
N GLY A 5 -12.21 25.59 3.61
CA GLY A 5 -11.27 26.33 4.47
C GLY A 5 -11.96 27.05 5.64
N GLU A 6 -13.14 27.62 5.42
CA GLU A 6 -13.92 28.28 6.47
C GLU A 6 -14.44 27.26 7.48
N ILE A 7 -14.86 26.08 7.00
CA ILE A 7 -15.30 24.97 7.87
C ILE A 7 -14.14 24.49 8.75
N LEU A 8 -12.94 24.32 8.18
CA LEU A 8 -11.76 23.88 8.91
C LEU A 8 -11.29 24.91 9.94
N ILE A 9 -11.36 26.20 9.61
CA ILE A 9 -11.07 27.29 10.57
C ILE A 9 -12.09 27.32 11.69
N ALA A 10 -13.38 27.23 11.38
CA ALA A 10 -14.45 27.23 12.39
C ALA A 10 -14.34 26.04 13.37
N LYS A 11 -13.78 24.91 12.92
CA LYS A 11 -13.47 23.75 13.76
C LYS A 11 -12.16 23.86 14.55
N GLY A 12 -11.39 24.93 14.37
CA GLY A 12 -10.07 25.11 14.98
C GLY A 12 -8.98 24.18 14.41
N ALA A 13 -9.26 23.49 13.30
CA ALA A 13 -8.32 22.57 12.66
C ALA A 13 -7.31 23.27 11.76
N LEU A 14 -7.55 24.54 11.40
CA LEU A 14 -6.73 25.30 10.47
C LEU A 14 -6.67 26.77 10.87
N THR A 15 -5.51 27.41 10.71
CA THR A 15 -5.36 28.87 10.88
C THR A 15 -5.52 29.62 9.55
N GLN A 16 -5.78 30.93 9.61
CA GLN A 16 -5.90 31.77 8.42
C GLN A 16 -4.61 31.76 7.57
N ASP A 17 -3.45 31.72 8.22
CA ASP A 17 -2.15 31.69 7.53
C ASP A 17 -1.87 30.33 6.88
N GLN A 18 -2.22 29.23 7.55
CA GLN A 18 -2.14 27.89 6.96
C GLN A 18 -3.08 27.74 5.76
N LEU A 19 -4.28 28.34 5.82
CA LEU A 19 -5.21 28.38 4.70
C LEU A 19 -4.62 29.13 3.50
N ARG A 20 -3.99 30.29 3.73
CA ARG A 20 -3.32 31.06 2.67
C ARG A 20 -2.20 30.25 2.02
N SER A 21 -1.32 29.65 2.83
CA SER A 21 -0.23 28.78 2.34
C SER A 21 -0.75 27.60 1.52
N GLY A 22 -1.83 26.95 1.97
CA GLY A 22 -2.47 25.85 1.25
C GLY A 22 -3.09 26.30 -0.09
N LEU A 23 -3.73 27.46 -0.14
CA LEU A 23 -4.27 28.04 -1.37
C LEU A 23 -3.17 28.39 -2.37
N ASP A 24 -2.05 28.94 -1.92
CA ASP A 24 -0.92 29.27 -2.78
C ASP A 24 -0.20 28.02 -3.30
N ALA A 25 -0.13 26.96 -2.50
CA ALA A 25 0.35 25.65 -2.96
C ALA A 25 -0.57 25.06 -4.03
N ALA A 26 -1.90 25.12 -3.82
CA ALA A 26 -2.89 24.62 -4.77
C ALA A 26 -2.90 25.41 -6.09
N ARG A 27 -2.69 26.74 -6.04
CA ARG A 27 -2.59 27.57 -7.25
C ARG A 27 -1.33 27.28 -8.05
N ARG A 28 -0.18 27.15 -7.38
CA ARG A 28 1.11 26.94 -8.04
C ARG A 28 1.24 25.56 -8.68
N ASN A 29 0.73 24.54 -8.00
CA ASN A 29 0.95 23.15 -8.37
C ASN A 29 -0.31 22.47 -8.95
N GLY A 30 -1.44 23.18 -9.00
CA GLY A 30 -2.74 22.61 -9.36
C GLY A 30 -3.30 21.66 -8.29
N GLY A 31 -4.48 21.11 -8.54
CA GLY A 31 -5.15 20.20 -7.61
C GLY A 31 -6.01 20.90 -6.56
N ARG A 32 -6.45 20.15 -5.54
CA ARG A 32 -7.46 20.62 -4.57
C ARG A 32 -6.81 21.12 -3.29
N LEU A 33 -7.40 22.17 -2.72
CA LEU A 33 -6.96 22.76 -1.46
C LEU A 33 -6.81 21.71 -0.35
N GLY A 34 -7.81 20.84 -0.16
CA GLY A 34 -7.78 19.81 0.88
C GLY A 34 -6.58 18.87 0.77
N THR A 35 -6.23 18.45 -0.45
CA THR A 35 -5.07 17.59 -0.72
C THR A 35 -3.77 18.28 -0.32
N TRP A 36 -3.64 19.58 -0.60
CA TRP A 36 -2.47 20.36 -0.20
C TRP A 36 -2.39 20.59 1.31
N LEU A 37 -3.52 20.84 1.97
CA LEU A 37 -3.54 21.01 3.43
C LEU A 37 -3.08 19.75 4.17
N VAL A 38 -3.42 18.56 3.65
CA VAL A 38 -2.93 17.28 4.19
C VAL A 38 -1.45 17.08 3.88
N ARG A 39 -1.02 17.32 2.63
CA ARG A 39 0.40 17.17 2.22
C ARG A 39 1.35 18.09 2.98
N LEU A 40 0.91 19.31 3.29
CA LEU A 40 1.68 20.28 4.08
C LEU A 40 1.66 19.96 5.58
N GLY A 41 0.93 18.93 6.01
CA GLY A 41 0.83 18.53 7.42
C GLY A 41 -0.02 19.46 8.28
N TYR A 42 -0.79 20.38 7.68
CA TYR A 42 -1.63 21.31 8.42
C TYR A 42 -2.89 20.66 9.00
N ILE A 43 -3.43 19.67 8.29
CA ILE A 43 -4.56 18.86 8.76
C ILE A 43 -4.30 17.38 8.48
N ASN A 44 -4.93 16.51 9.25
CA ASN A 44 -4.95 15.07 8.95
C ASN A 44 -6.14 14.73 8.03
N GLU A 45 -6.12 13.51 7.48
CA GLU A 45 -7.14 13.05 6.53
C GLU A 45 -8.54 12.93 7.17
N ALA A 46 -8.61 12.58 8.46
CA ALA A 46 -9.86 12.50 9.21
C ALA A 46 -10.54 13.88 9.33
N ALA A 47 -9.80 14.92 9.68
CA ALA A 47 -10.30 16.29 9.79
C ALA A 47 -10.78 16.82 8.44
N LEU A 48 -10.06 16.50 7.35
CA LEU A 48 -10.50 16.83 6.00
C LEU A 48 -11.82 16.13 5.65
N LEU A 49 -11.93 14.83 5.92
CA LEU A 49 -13.12 14.03 5.62
C LEU A 49 -14.34 14.54 6.39
N GLU A 50 -14.20 14.85 7.68
CA GLU A 50 -15.27 15.43 8.48
C GLU A 50 -15.73 16.79 7.96
N ALA A 51 -14.78 17.64 7.56
CA ALA A 51 -15.11 18.95 7.00
C ALA A 51 -15.85 18.82 5.65
N LEU A 52 -15.50 17.82 4.83
CA LEU A 52 -16.22 17.51 3.59
C LEU A 52 -17.64 16.98 3.87
N VAL A 53 -17.81 16.11 4.87
CA VAL A 53 -19.15 15.65 5.32
C VAL A 53 -20.04 16.82 5.70
N GLN A 54 -19.51 17.76 6.48
CA GLN A 54 -20.23 18.98 6.83
C GLN A 54 -20.51 19.87 5.62
N GLN A 55 -19.57 19.97 4.67
CA GLN A 55 -19.72 20.81 3.49
C GLN A 55 -20.84 20.33 2.56
N TYR A 56 -20.90 19.03 2.31
CA TYR A 56 -21.82 18.44 1.32
C TYR A 56 -23.07 17.82 1.94
N GLY A 57 -23.12 17.61 3.27
CA GLY A 57 -24.25 16.98 3.95
C GLY A 57 -24.47 15.52 3.57
N ARG A 58 -23.39 14.82 3.18
CA ARG A 58 -23.43 13.41 2.73
C ARG A 58 -22.52 12.55 3.63
N PRO A 59 -22.88 11.28 3.88
CA PRO A 59 -22.06 10.39 4.70
C PRO A 59 -20.70 10.13 4.05
N ALA A 60 -19.67 9.96 4.87
CA ALA A 60 -18.36 9.51 4.40
C ALA A 60 -18.35 7.99 4.15
N ALA A 61 -17.66 7.56 3.10
CA ALA A 61 -17.36 6.16 2.88
C ALA A 61 -16.18 5.73 3.77
N LYS A 62 -16.30 4.59 4.45
CA LYS A 62 -15.21 4.08 5.27
C LYS A 62 -14.16 3.43 4.36
N ALA A 63 -12.88 3.63 4.67
CA ALA A 63 -11.78 3.04 3.90
C ALA A 63 -11.90 1.51 3.77
N ILE A 64 -12.39 0.83 4.83
CA ILE A 64 -12.61 -0.62 4.80
C ILE A 64 -13.70 -1.05 3.82
N ASP A 65 -14.77 -0.27 3.68
CA ASP A 65 -15.88 -0.58 2.78
C ASP A 65 -15.44 -0.40 1.31
N LEU A 66 -14.56 0.59 1.06
CA LEU A 66 -13.95 0.80 -0.26
C LEU A 66 -12.95 -0.30 -0.63
N ALA A 67 -12.17 -0.76 0.34
CA ALA A 67 -11.17 -1.81 0.13
C ALA A 67 -11.82 -3.19 -0.05
N THR A 68 -12.90 -3.48 0.67
CA THR A 68 -13.60 -4.78 0.65
C THR A 68 -14.78 -4.83 -0.33
N ALA A 69 -15.03 -3.73 -1.07
CA ALA A 69 -16.05 -3.63 -2.10
C ALA A 69 -16.05 -4.87 -3.03
N PRO A 70 -17.17 -5.62 -3.13
CA PRO A 70 -17.23 -6.82 -3.97
C PRO A 70 -16.93 -6.50 -5.43
N LEU A 71 -16.15 -7.34 -6.11
CA LEU A 71 -15.77 -7.10 -7.51
C LEU A 71 -17.01 -6.97 -8.43
N ALA A 72 -18.08 -7.72 -8.15
CA ALA A 72 -19.35 -7.62 -8.86
C ALA A 72 -20.00 -6.23 -8.75
N VAL A 73 -19.81 -5.52 -7.63
CA VAL A 73 -20.29 -4.15 -7.43
C VAL A 73 -19.36 -3.15 -8.11
N ARG A 74 -18.05 -3.35 -7.98
CA ARG A 74 -17.02 -2.50 -8.62
C ARG A 74 -17.15 -2.48 -10.13
N ASN A 75 -17.48 -3.63 -10.72
CA ASN A 75 -17.64 -3.81 -12.17
C ASN A 75 -18.97 -3.25 -12.72
N LEU A 76 -19.85 -2.70 -11.88
CA LEU A 76 -21.06 -2.01 -12.37
C LEU A 76 -20.72 -0.73 -13.13
N LEU A 77 -19.53 -0.16 -12.91
CA LEU A 77 -19.02 0.98 -13.63
C LEU A 77 -17.66 0.65 -14.27
N PRO A 78 -17.40 1.14 -15.50
CA PRO A 78 -16.10 0.93 -16.14
C PRO A 78 -14.96 1.54 -15.31
N PRO A 79 -13.82 0.84 -15.11
CA PRO A 79 -12.70 1.37 -14.34
C PRO A 79 -12.13 2.69 -14.86
N ALA A 80 -12.18 2.91 -16.18
CA ALA A 80 -11.81 4.19 -16.79
C ALA A 80 -12.75 5.33 -16.38
N PHE A 81 -14.06 5.06 -16.29
CA PHE A 81 -15.05 6.02 -15.79
C PHE A 81 -14.80 6.35 -14.31
N CYS A 82 -14.59 5.32 -13.49
CA CYS A 82 -14.26 5.47 -12.07
C CYS A 82 -13.00 6.31 -11.82
N LYS A 83 -11.92 6.07 -12.60
CA LYS A 83 -10.69 6.86 -12.53
C LYS A 83 -10.88 8.30 -13.00
N ARG A 84 -11.56 8.51 -14.13
CA ARG A 84 -11.79 9.84 -14.71
C ARG A 84 -12.59 10.75 -13.79
N HIS A 85 -13.62 10.20 -13.16
CA HIS A 85 -14.52 10.97 -12.28
C HIS A 85 -14.16 10.86 -10.79
N MET A 86 -13.06 10.18 -10.44
CA MET A 86 -12.61 9.92 -9.07
C MET A 86 -13.76 9.44 -8.17
N LEU A 87 -14.28 8.26 -8.52
CA LEU A 87 -15.38 7.61 -7.80
C LEU A 87 -15.23 6.09 -7.80
N LEU A 88 -15.94 5.41 -6.89
CA LEU A 88 -15.96 3.96 -6.79
C LEU A 88 -17.31 3.46 -6.26
N PRO A 89 -18.03 2.56 -6.97
CA PRO A 89 -19.15 1.84 -6.41
C PRO A 89 -18.63 0.78 -5.43
N PHE A 90 -19.14 0.80 -4.19
CA PHE A 90 -18.61 -0.06 -3.12
C PHE A 90 -19.65 -0.95 -2.45
N ASN A 91 -20.93 -0.60 -2.52
CA ASN A 91 -22.02 -1.43 -2.01
C ASN A 91 -23.26 -1.35 -2.91
N ARG A 92 -24.00 -2.46 -3.01
CA ARG A 92 -25.27 -2.54 -3.71
C ARG A 92 -26.29 -3.31 -2.87
N SER A 93 -27.42 -2.67 -2.59
CA SER A 93 -28.56 -3.28 -1.91
C SER A 93 -29.81 -3.16 -2.78
N GLY A 94 -30.21 -4.26 -3.42
CA GLY A 94 -31.34 -4.28 -4.35
C GLY A 94 -31.15 -3.31 -5.54
N ARG A 95 -31.97 -2.25 -5.56
CA ARG A 95 -31.91 -1.16 -6.55
C ARG A 95 -31.03 0.02 -6.13
N GLN A 96 -30.46 0.02 -4.94
CA GLN A 96 -29.63 1.11 -4.44
C GLN A 96 -28.15 0.79 -4.65
N LEU A 97 -27.40 1.76 -5.17
CA LEU A 97 -25.96 1.68 -5.39
C LEU A 97 -25.27 2.77 -4.59
N ASP A 98 -24.47 2.38 -3.60
CA ASP A 98 -23.65 3.31 -2.84
C ASP A 98 -22.34 3.55 -3.59
N VAL A 99 -22.08 4.82 -3.89
CA VAL A 99 -20.93 5.26 -4.68
C VAL A 99 -20.13 6.27 -3.88
N ALA A 100 -18.86 5.96 -3.62
CA ALA A 100 -17.95 6.91 -3.04
C ALA A 100 -17.42 7.85 -4.12
N MET A 101 -17.48 9.15 -3.85
CA MET A 101 -17.18 10.20 -4.82
C MET A 101 -16.36 11.28 -4.13
N MET A 102 -15.42 11.84 -4.89
CA MET A 102 -14.66 13.01 -4.43
C MET A 102 -15.49 14.30 -4.54
N ASN A 103 -16.44 14.36 -5.49
CA ASN A 103 -17.43 15.44 -5.59
C ASN A 103 -18.87 14.87 -5.63
N PRO A 104 -19.57 14.74 -4.49
CA PRO A 104 -20.93 14.19 -4.45
C PRO A 104 -22.02 15.16 -4.95
N ALA A 105 -21.65 16.40 -5.29
CA ALA A 105 -22.58 17.41 -5.82
C ALA A 105 -22.62 17.43 -7.37
N ASP A 106 -21.83 16.59 -8.04
CA ASP A 106 -21.82 16.47 -9.49
C ASP A 106 -23.05 15.71 -10.00
N LEU A 107 -24.13 16.43 -10.26
CA LEU A 107 -25.39 15.87 -10.73
C LEU A 107 -25.27 15.18 -12.09
N VAL A 108 -24.36 15.65 -12.97
CA VAL A 108 -24.16 15.08 -14.30
C VAL A 108 -23.61 13.66 -14.19
N VAL A 109 -22.60 13.48 -13.34
CA VAL A 109 -22.00 12.16 -13.07
C VAL A 109 -22.99 11.23 -12.38
N LEU A 110 -23.78 11.73 -11.43
CA LEU A 110 -24.82 10.94 -10.76
C LEU A 110 -25.90 10.46 -11.73
N ASP A 111 -26.35 11.32 -12.64
CA ASP A 111 -27.32 10.97 -13.68
C ASP A 111 -26.74 9.95 -14.67
N GLU A 112 -25.47 10.09 -15.05
CA GLU A 112 -24.79 9.14 -15.94
C GLU A 112 -24.64 7.75 -15.31
N ILE A 113 -24.29 7.67 -14.02
CA ILE A 113 -24.27 6.41 -13.27
C ILE A 113 -25.67 5.80 -13.20
N THR A 114 -26.68 6.62 -12.93
CA THR A 114 -28.08 6.18 -12.86
C THR A 114 -28.55 5.62 -14.21
N ARG A 115 -28.24 6.30 -15.32
CA ARG A 115 -28.58 5.85 -16.69
C ARG A 115 -27.84 4.58 -17.10
N SER A 116 -26.54 4.49 -16.80
CA SER A 116 -25.71 3.34 -17.19
C SER A 116 -26.01 2.08 -16.38
N THR A 117 -26.36 2.23 -15.10
CA THR A 117 -26.59 1.08 -14.20
C THR A 117 -28.07 0.74 -13.99
N GLY A 118 -28.98 1.69 -14.21
CA GLY A 118 -30.40 1.55 -13.88
C GLY A 118 -30.72 1.53 -12.38
N LEU A 119 -29.73 1.86 -11.54
CA LEU A 119 -29.79 1.84 -10.07
C LEU A 119 -29.96 3.24 -9.49
N ILE A 120 -30.54 3.32 -8.29
CA ILE A 120 -30.68 4.54 -7.50
C ILE A 120 -29.34 4.81 -6.81
N VAL A 121 -28.63 5.84 -7.25
CA VAL A 121 -27.30 6.17 -6.75
C VAL A 121 -27.38 6.94 -5.43
N ARG A 122 -26.64 6.45 -4.42
CA ARG A 122 -26.42 7.14 -3.15
C ARG A 122 -24.98 7.60 -3.06
N PRO A 123 -24.71 8.91 -3.14
CA PRO A 123 -23.34 9.41 -3.05
C PRO A 123 -22.84 9.42 -1.60
N TYR A 124 -21.63 8.90 -1.43
CA TYR A 124 -20.81 8.98 -0.23
C TYR A 124 -19.56 9.79 -0.53
N ILE A 125 -19.05 10.48 0.49
CA ILE A 125 -17.83 11.30 0.36
C ILE A 125 -16.61 10.43 0.62
N ALA A 126 -15.60 10.56 -0.23
CA ALA A 126 -14.28 10.02 0.05
C ALA A 126 -13.19 11.02 -0.32
N THR A 127 -12.07 10.94 0.37
CA THR A 127 -10.87 11.71 0.05
C THR A 127 -10.23 11.19 -1.23
N GLU A 128 -9.44 12.05 -1.87
CA GLU A 128 -8.67 11.69 -3.07
C GLU A 128 -7.73 10.51 -2.80
N ALA A 129 -7.05 10.50 -1.65
CA ALA A 129 -6.15 9.42 -1.26
C ALA A 129 -6.91 8.09 -1.05
N ALA A 130 -8.04 8.10 -0.33
CA ALA A 130 -8.85 6.89 -0.13
C ALA A 130 -9.39 6.32 -1.46
N LEU A 131 -9.86 7.18 -2.37
CA LEU A 131 -10.33 6.76 -3.68
C LEU A 131 -9.20 6.27 -4.59
N ALA A 132 -8.05 6.95 -4.59
CA ALA A 132 -6.87 6.52 -5.35
C ALA A 132 -6.39 5.14 -4.89
N ALA A 133 -6.24 4.96 -3.57
CA ALA A 133 -5.88 3.68 -2.97
C ALA A 133 -6.90 2.59 -3.30
N ALA A 134 -8.20 2.89 -3.18
CA ALA A 134 -9.23 1.94 -3.51
C ALA A 134 -9.24 1.59 -5.00
N LEU A 135 -9.17 2.57 -5.90
CA LEU A 135 -9.17 2.34 -7.36
C LEU A 135 -7.97 1.52 -7.83
N ALA A 136 -6.82 1.68 -7.18
CA ALA A 136 -5.63 0.86 -7.42
C ALA A 136 -5.85 -0.63 -7.10
N LEU A 137 -6.79 -0.97 -6.20
CA LEU A 137 -7.17 -2.34 -5.88
C LEU A 137 -8.09 -2.98 -6.94
N THR A 138 -8.64 -2.20 -7.88
CA THR A 138 -9.49 -2.77 -8.96
C THR A 138 -8.58 -3.40 -10.01
N PRO A 139 -8.62 -4.73 -10.23
CA PRO A 139 -7.91 -5.33 -11.35
C PRO A 139 -8.46 -4.73 -12.67
N ALA A 140 -7.56 -4.44 -13.61
CA ALA A 140 -7.96 -3.98 -14.93
C ALA A 140 -8.93 -4.99 -15.58
N PRO A 141 -10.00 -4.54 -16.24
CA PRO A 141 -10.84 -5.44 -17.01
C PRO A 141 -10.00 -5.96 -18.17
N ALA A 142 -10.06 -7.27 -18.42
CA ALA A 142 -9.46 -7.85 -19.63
C ALA A 142 -9.95 -7.09 -20.87
N PRO A 143 -9.10 -6.88 -21.89
CA PRO A 143 -9.52 -6.22 -23.11
C PRO A 143 -10.71 -6.98 -23.71
N THR A 144 -11.87 -6.33 -23.72
CA THR A 144 -13.03 -6.79 -24.49
C THR A 144 -12.75 -6.51 -25.96
N THR A 145 -12.09 -7.44 -26.64
CA THR A 145 -12.19 -7.54 -28.10
C THR A 145 -13.41 -8.38 -28.44
N GLY A 146 -14.41 -7.73 -29.00
CA GLY A 146 -15.54 -8.40 -29.63
C GLY A 146 -15.12 -9.16 -30.90
N THR A 147 -15.85 -10.26 -31.12
CA THR A 147 -16.16 -10.90 -32.41
C THR A 147 -15.09 -11.80 -33.05
N ALA A 148 -15.11 -13.10 -32.73
CA ALA A 148 -15.14 -14.23 -33.69
C ALA A 148 -15.35 -15.58 -32.94
N ALA A 149 -16.04 -16.51 -33.59
CA ALA A 149 -16.59 -17.74 -33.02
C ALA A 149 -15.59 -18.93 -32.86
N THR A 150 -15.74 -19.66 -31.74
CA THR A 150 -15.77 -21.15 -31.48
C THR A 150 -14.97 -22.09 -32.43
N PRO A 151 -14.23 -23.13 -31.94
CA PRO A 151 -14.78 -24.13 -31.03
C PRO A 151 -13.93 -24.74 -29.90
N GLY A 152 -14.66 -24.98 -28.80
CA GLY A 152 -14.78 -26.17 -27.93
C GLY A 152 -13.68 -27.24 -27.75
N PRO A 153 -13.81 -28.06 -26.69
CA PRO A 153 -12.71 -28.56 -25.85
C PRO A 153 -12.36 -30.04 -26.09
N PRO A 154 -11.32 -30.58 -25.41
CA PRO A 154 -11.39 -31.94 -24.89
C PRO A 154 -11.77 -31.92 -23.41
N ARG A 155 -12.95 -32.50 -23.11
CA ARG A 155 -13.37 -32.93 -21.79
C ARG A 155 -12.54 -34.14 -21.33
N ALA A 156 -11.76 -33.99 -20.26
CA ALA A 156 -11.39 -34.98 -19.24
C ALA A 156 -10.30 -34.30 -18.37
N ALA A 157 -10.41 -34.03 -17.08
CA ALA A 157 -10.98 -34.79 -15.99
C ALA A 157 -11.62 -33.83 -14.95
N ALA A 158 -12.94 -33.83 -14.85
CA ALA A 158 -13.70 -33.04 -13.88
C ALA A 158 -14.20 -33.89 -12.70
N ARG A 159 -13.41 -34.87 -12.25
CA ARG A 159 -13.83 -35.81 -11.20
C ARG A 159 -12.70 -36.10 -10.21
N GLU A 160 -12.17 -35.09 -9.52
CA GLU A 160 -11.32 -35.37 -8.35
C GLU A 160 -11.26 -34.28 -7.27
N TRP A 161 -11.99 -33.16 -7.41
CA TRP A 161 -11.84 -32.00 -6.50
C TRP A 161 -12.86 -31.90 -5.35
N ARG A 162 -13.58 -32.98 -5.01
CA ARG A 162 -14.56 -32.97 -3.90
C ARG A 162 -14.12 -33.73 -2.64
N GLN A 163 -12.84 -34.13 -2.54
CA GLN A 163 -12.34 -34.88 -1.36
C GLN A 163 -11.41 -34.10 -0.43
N PHE A 164 -11.06 -32.84 -0.70
CA PHE A 164 -9.98 -32.16 0.03
C PHE A 164 -10.37 -31.20 1.17
N TRP A 165 -11.67 -30.93 1.42
CA TRP A 165 -12.08 -30.11 2.57
C TRP A 165 -12.90 -30.92 3.59
N LYS A 166 -12.19 -31.56 4.51
CA LYS A 166 -12.62 -31.70 5.90
C LYS A 166 -11.50 -31.14 6.76
N MET A 167 -11.75 -30.04 7.47
CA MET A 167 -11.08 -29.78 8.75
C MET A 167 -12.06 -29.08 9.68
N GLU A 168 -12.07 -29.60 10.90
CA GLU A 168 -12.97 -29.34 12.01
C GLU A 168 -12.71 -27.98 12.66
N ALA A 169 -13.75 -27.43 13.28
CA ALA A 169 -13.69 -26.20 14.06
C ALA A 169 -12.78 -26.38 15.30
N PRO A 170 -11.96 -25.37 15.67
CA PRO A 170 -11.16 -25.46 16.90
C PRO A 170 -12.04 -25.42 18.16
N THR A 171 -11.73 -26.32 19.08
CA THR A 171 -12.45 -26.62 20.33
C THR A 171 -12.41 -25.49 21.36
N LEU A 172 -13.46 -25.46 22.19
CA LEU A 172 -13.81 -24.56 23.31
C LEU A 172 -12.71 -24.36 24.40
N GLU A 173 -11.61 -25.10 24.36
CA GLU A 173 -10.50 -25.00 25.31
C GLU A 173 -9.62 -23.75 25.09
N LEU A 174 -9.57 -23.22 23.86
CA LEU A 174 -8.87 -21.97 23.55
C LEU A 174 -9.58 -20.72 24.13
N MET A 175 -10.83 -20.84 24.56
CA MET A 175 -11.62 -19.72 25.10
C MET A 175 -11.46 -19.49 26.60
N LYS A 176 -10.74 -20.35 27.34
CA LYS A 176 -10.66 -20.26 28.81
C LYS A 176 -9.41 -19.55 29.36
N ALA A 177 -8.50 -19.08 28.52
CA ALA A 177 -7.26 -18.44 29.00
C ALA A 177 -7.35 -16.91 29.17
N LEU A 178 -8.54 -16.30 29.01
CA LEU A 178 -8.73 -14.85 29.11
C LEU A 178 -9.53 -14.49 30.36
N THR A 179 -8.83 -14.27 31.47
CA THR A 179 -9.38 -13.61 32.66
C THR A 179 -8.40 -12.57 33.21
N ALA A 180 -8.64 -11.31 32.81
CA ALA A 180 -8.57 -10.03 33.56
C ALA A 180 -7.26 -9.56 34.27
N PRO A 181 -7.10 -8.25 34.59
CA PRO A 181 -7.59 -7.03 33.93
C PRO A 181 -6.52 -5.92 33.74
N ALA A 182 -6.97 -4.81 33.14
CA ALA A 182 -6.26 -3.59 32.75
C ALA A 182 -5.63 -2.74 33.88
N THR A 183 -4.66 -1.86 33.54
CA THR A 183 -4.61 -0.43 33.93
C THR A 183 -3.46 0.34 33.23
N LEU A 184 -3.74 1.61 32.88
CA LEU A 184 -2.88 2.62 32.21
C LEU A 184 -1.92 3.32 33.22
N PRO A 185 -0.91 4.14 32.83
CA PRO A 185 -1.16 5.54 32.41
C PRO A 185 -0.23 6.11 31.30
N VAL A 186 -0.72 7.17 30.65
CA VAL A 186 0.00 8.09 29.76
C VAL A 186 0.71 9.16 30.61
N ALA A 187 1.93 9.54 30.24
CA ALA A 187 2.58 10.76 30.75
C ALA A 187 3.23 11.56 29.61
N HIS A 188 2.81 12.81 29.48
CA HIS A 188 3.38 13.83 28.61
C HIS A 188 4.80 14.21 29.06
N LEU A 189 5.69 14.53 28.12
CA LEU A 189 6.72 15.55 28.36
C LEU A 189 6.88 16.45 27.12
N SER A 190 6.63 17.73 27.36
CA SER A 190 6.96 18.88 26.53
C SER A 190 8.42 19.26 26.79
N ALA A 191 9.16 19.64 25.75
CA ALA A 191 10.42 20.38 25.91
C ALA A 191 10.48 21.49 24.84
N SER A 192 10.63 22.73 25.29
CA SER A 192 11.07 23.88 24.50
C SER A 192 12.53 24.18 24.84
N PHE A 193 13.34 24.50 23.83
CA PHE A 193 14.65 25.10 24.04
C PHE A 193 14.82 26.36 23.17
N PRO A 194 15.13 27.51 23.77
CA PRO A 194 15.54 28.70 23.04
C PRO A 194 17.06 28.68 22.77
N PHE A 195 17.42 29.16 21.59
CA PHE A 195 18.77 29.58 21.17
C PHE A 195 19.78 28.49 20.75
N LEU A 196 19.71 28.11 19.47
CA LEU A 196 20.88 27.86 18.63
C LEU A 196 20.55 28.31 17.19
N ALA A 197 21.30 29.30 16.72
CA ALA A 197 21.15 29.92 15.42
C ALA A 197 21.62 29.00 14.27
N ALA A 198 21.02 29.21 13.10
CA ALA A 198 21.32 28.52 11.86
C ALA A 198 22.74 28.84 11.34
N LEU A 199 23.55 27.81 11.06
CA LEU A 199 24.60 27.82 10.03
C LEU A 199 24.96 26.38 9.65
N GLY A 200 25.04 26.10 8.34
CA GLY A 200 25.82 24.99 7.79
C GLY A 200 25.06 24.04 6.89
N SER A 201 25.13 24.28 5.58
CA SER A 201 25.06 23.27 4.53
C SER A 201 26.03 22.12 4.86
N GLY A 202 25.52 21.05 5.48
CA GLY A 202 26.22 19.78 5.60
C GLY A 202 25.63 18.80 4.59
N ALA A 203 26.45 18.35 3.65
CA ALA A 203 26.14 17.19 2.83
C ALA A 203 25.69 16.02 3.73
N PRO A 204 24.75 15.16 3.28
CA PRO A 204 24.26 14.06 4.10
C PRO A 204 25.42 13.14 4.48
N VAL A 205 25.76 13.12 5.77
CA VAL A 205 26.63 12.12 6.35
C VAL A 205 25.92 10.78 6.20
N ALA A 206 26.46 9.92 5.33
CA ALA A 206 26.00 8.55 5.19
C ALA A 206 26.27 7.81 6.50
N VAL A 207 25.22 7.59 7.28
CA VAL A 207 25.27 6.72 8.45
C VAL A 207 25.31 5.28 7.94
N THR A 208 26.52 4.74 7.79
CA THR A 208 26.71 3.29 7.62
C THR A 208 26.24 2.62 8.92
N THR A 209 25.06 2.03 8.89
CA THR A 209 24.47 1.35 10.05
C THR A 209 25.13 -0.02 10.17
N GLU A 210 25.81 -0.31 11.27
CA GLU A 210 26.34 -1.67 11.48
C GLU A 210 25.17 -2.68 11.60
N PRO A 211 25.35 -3.95 11.19
CA PRO A 211 24.27 -4.94 11.19
C PRO A 211 23.66 -5.20 12.58
N ALA A 212 24.40 -4.96 13.67
CA ALA A 212 23.89 -5.05 15.04
C ALA A 212 22.85 -3.96 15.34
N ASP A 213 23.11 -2.72 14.94
CA ASP A 213 22.20 -1.58 15.12
C ASP A 213 20.94 -1.73 14.24
N LEU A 214 21.09 -2.36 13.07
CA LEU A 214 19.97 -2.68 12.20
C LEU A 214 19.02 -3.69 12.85
N ALA A 215 19.53 -4.75 13.48
CA ALA A 215 18.71 -5.77 14.12
C ALA A 215 17.86 -5.19 15.28
N GLU A 216 18.47 -4.32 16.10
CA GLU A 216 17.77 -3.62 17.18
C GLU A 216 16.66 -2.72 16.61
N SER A 217 17.01 -1.89 15.61
CA SER A 217 16.06 -0.98 14.94
C SER A 217 14.89 -1.72 14.28
N LEU A 218 15.17 -2.85 13.63
CA LEU A 218 14.15 -3.70 13.00
C LEU A 218 13.21 -4.34 14.03
N SER A 219 13.72 -4.75 15.19
CA SER A 219 12.90 -5.33 16.26
C SER A 219 11.91 -4.31 16.86
N ALA A 220 12.30 -3.04 16.89
CA ALA A 220 11.50 -1.92 17.37
C ALA A 220 10.47 -1.44 16.33
N ALA A 221 10.57 -1.86 15.07
CA ALA A 221 9.69 -1.41 14.00
C ALA A 221 8.21 -1.71 14.31
N THR A 222 7.34 -0.75 14.02
CA THR A 222 5.90 -0.81 14.37
C THR A 222 4.99 -1.02 13.16
N HIS A 223 5.49 -0.75 11.96
CA HIS A 223 4.78 -0.89 10.71
C HIS A 223 5.76 -1.28 9.59
N ARG A 224 5.22 -1.85 8.51
CA ARG A 224 6.04 -2.41 7.43
C ARG A 224 6.91 -1.34 6.77
N ASP A 225 6.41 -0.12 6.56
CA ASP A 225 7.15 0.90 5.79
C ASP A 225 8.38 1.42 6.57
N GLN A 226 8.36 1.32 7.91
CA GLN A 226 9.54 1.52 8.75
C GLN A 226 10.60 0.43 8.54
N VAL A 227 10.18 -0.83 8.44
CA VAL A 227 11.07 -1.96 8.09
C VAL A 227 11.69 -1.72 6.71
N ALA A 228 10.90 -1.30 5.73
CA ALA A 228 11.41 -0.95 4.41
C ALA A 228 12.46 0.17 4.46
N SER A 229 12.16 1.28 5.15
CA SER A 229 13.06 2.43 5.27
C SER A 229 14.41 2.05 5.92
N LEU A 230 14.37 1.21 6.96
CA LEU A 230 15.59 0.71 7.63
C LEU A 230 16.43 -0.18 6.72
N ILE A 231 15.80 -1.08 5.96
CA ILE A 231 16.50 -1.95 5.01
C ILE A 231 17.13 -1.13 3.88
N LEU A 232 16.37 -0.18 3.31
CA LEU A 232 16.85 0.70 2.27
C LEU A 232 18.05 1.51 2.77
N GLY A 233 17.96 2.08 3.99
CA GLY A 233 19.05 2.82 4.61
C GLY A 233 20.30 1.97 4.86
N ALA A 234 20.14 0.75 5.35
CA ALA A 234 21.27 -0.14 5.65
C ALA A 234 22.05 -0.59 4.40
N LEU A 235 21.35 -0.82 3.29
CA LEU A 235 21.98 -1.27 2.04
C LEU A 235 22.35 -0.12 1.09
N ALA A 236 21.90 1.10 1.37
CA ALA A 236 22.19 2.28 0.58
C ALA A 236 23.70 2.58 0.62
N ALA A 237 24.31 2.67 -0.56
CA ALA A 237 25.65 3.18 -0.72
C ALA A 237 25.73 3.97 -2.03
N PRO A 238 26.71 4.89 -2.18
CA PRO A 238 26.90 5.64 -3.42
C PRO A 238 26.97 4.71 -4.64
N GLY A 239 26.19 5.03 -5.68
CA GLY A 239 26.13 4.23 -6.91
C GLY A 239 25.35 2.91 -6.79
N ARG A 240 24.83 2.55 -5.61
CA ARG A 240 23.93 1.41 -5.45
C ARG A 240 22.48 1.83 -5.67
N ARG A 241 21.71 0.87 -6.17
CA ARG A 241 20.26 0.87 -6.17
C ARG A 241 19.79 -0.26 -5.28
N VAL A 242 18.86 0.05 -4.38
CA VAL A 242 18.26 -0.92 -3.47
C VAL A 242 16.76 -0.89 -3.66
N ALA A 243 16.15 -2.05 -3.83
CA ALA A 243 14.71 -2.17 -4.00
C ALA A 243 14.14 -3.33 -3.22
N LEU A 244 12.92 -3.13 -2.74
CA LEU A 244 12.13 -4.10 -2.01
C LEU A 244 10.91 -4.42 -2.83
N PHE A 245 10.69 -5.71 -3.02
CA PHE A 245 9.53 -6.25 -3.70
C PHE A 245 8.68 -7.00 -2.68
N SER A 246 7.37 -6.86 -2.78
CA SER A 246 6.42 -7.68 -2.00
C SER A 246 5.82 -8.77 -2.88
N LEU A 247 5.68 -9.96 -2.33
CA LEU A 247 4.99 -11.07 -2.97
C LEU A 247 3.62 -11.24 -2.32
N GLN A 248 2.57 -11.02 -3.12
CA GLN A 248 1.21 -11.30 -2.71
C GLN A 248 0.60 -12.32 -3.66
N GLN A 249 0.28 -13.51 -3.14
CA GLN A 249 -0.16 -14.67 -3.92
C GLN A 249 0.91 -15.08 -4.95
N HIS A 250 0.68 -14.80 -6.23
CA HIS A 250 1.60 -15.07 -7.35
C HIS A 250 2.12 -13.78 -8.00
N LYS A 251 1.93 -12.62 -7.37
CA LYS A 251 2.28 -11.31 -7.92
C LYS A 251 3.40 -10.67 -7.13
N VAL A 252 4.46 -10.29 -7.83
CA VAL A 252 5.57 -9.49 -7.33
C VAL A 252 5.25 -8.02 -7.62
N MET A 253 5.31 -7.19 -6.58
CA MET A 253 4.95 -5.77 -6.60
C MET A 253 6.10 -4.92 -6.07
N GLY A 254 6.30 -3.73 -6.62
CA GLY A 254 7.25 -2.75 -6.05
C GLY A 254 6.76 -2.24 -4.69
N TRP A 255 7.57 -2.47 -3.64
CA TRP A 255 7.22 -2.06 -2.28
C TRP A 255 7.91 -0.75 -1.87
N ALA A 256 9.23 -0.65 -2.01
CA ALA A 256 9.99 0.58 -1.77
C ALA A 256 11.35 0.49 -2.48
N ALA A 257 11.91 1.59 -2.94
CA ALA A 257 13.23 1.59 -3.57
C ALA A 257 13.96 2.91 -3.33
N THR A 258 15.29 2.88 -3.38
CA THR A 258 16.13 4.08 -3.28
C THR A 258 17.42 3.90 -4.07
N GLY A 259 18.13 5.01 -4.29
CA GLY A 259 19.43 5.01 -4.95
C GLY A 259 19.33 5.25 -6.46
N LEU A 260 20.32 4.72 -7.18
CA LEU A 260 20.59 5.06 -8.57
C LEU A 260 19.36 4.92 -9.49
N GLY A 261 18.94 6.02 -10.13
CA GLY A 261 17.95 6.00 -11.21
C GLY A 261 16.50 5.75 -10.80
N VAL A 262 16.24 5.49 -9.52
CA VAL A 262 14.94 5.06 -9.03
C VAL A 262 13.91 6.18 -9.17
N ARG A 263 12.78 5.84 -9.79
CA ARG A 263 11.57 6.67 -9.82
C ARG A 263 10.50 5.94 -9.01
N GLU A 264 10.30 6.36 -7.77
CA GLU A 264 9.42 5.65 -6.81
C GLU A 264 8.00 5.44 -7.36
N ASP A 265 7.43 6.44 -8.05
CA ASP A 265 6.10 6.33 -8.66
C ASP A 265 6.02 5.19 -9.68
N ASP A 266 7.01 5.09 -10.57
CA ASP A 266 7.05 4.04 -11.60
C ASP A 266 7.25 2.67 -10.94
N PHE A 267 8.12 2.60 -9.93
CA PHE A 267 8.38 1.38 -9.18
C PHE A 267 7.16 0.85 -8.41
N HIS A 268 6.40 1.71 -7.73
CA HIS A 268 5.19 1.31 -7.00
C HIS A 268 4.08 0.78 -7.91
N THR A 269 4.06 1.17 -9.19
CA THR A 269 3.10 0.66 -10.17
C THR A 269 3.47 -0.68 -10.78
N LEU A 270 4.70 -1.17 -10.56
CA LEU A 270 5.17 -2.46 -11.05
C LEU A 270 4.33 -3.61 -10.48
N MET A 271 3.81 -4.45 -11.39
CA MET A 271 3.12 -5.70 -11.06
C MET A 271 3.49 -6.77 -12.07
N VAL A 272 4.16 -7.83 -11.62
CA VAL A 272 4.57 -8.95 -12.47
C VAL A 272 4.22 -10.29 -11.82
N THR A 273 3.98 -11.33 -12.63
CA THR A 273 3.62 -12.66 -12.14
C THR A 273 4.87 -13.51 -11.90
N ILE A 274 4.98 -14.13 -10.72
CA ILE A 274 6.13 -14.97 -10.34
C ILE A 274 6.21 -16.30 -11.12
N ASP A 275 5.11 -16.73 -11.74
CA ASP A 275 5.02 -18.02 -12.44
C ASP A 275 5.75 -18.02 -13.80
N ARG A 276 6.25 -16.87 -14.27
CA ARG A 276 7.00 -16.74 -15.51
C ARG A 276 8.52 -16.78 -15.26
N PRO A 277 9.32 -17.33 -16.19
CA PRO A 277 10.78 -17.35 -16.07
C PRO A 277 11.34 -15.96 -15.77
N SER A 278 12.04 -15.84 -14.64
CA SER A 278 12.60 -14.59 -14.12
C SER A 278 13.50 -14.88 -12.92
N VAL A 279 14.22 -13.87 -12.44
CA VAL A 279 14.98 -13.99 -11.18
C VAL A 279 14.08 -14.33 -9.99
N PHE A 280 12.86 -13.78 -9.95
CA PHE A 280 11.87 -14.07 -8.90
C PHE A 280 11.36 -15.51 -8.97
N HIS A 281 11.20 -16.07 -10.16
CA HIS A 281 10.77 -17.46 -10.34
C HIS A 281 11.80 -18.45 -9.79
N GLY A 282 13.09 -18.24 -10.07
CA GLY A 282 14.16 -19.08 -9.52
C GLY A 282 14.14 -19.09 -7.99
N LEU A 283 13.99 -17.91 -7.38
CA LEU A 283 13.90 -17.76 -5.92
C LEU A 283 12.63 -18.41 -5.34
N SER A 284 11.54 -18.47 -6.11
CA SER A 284 10.31 -19.18 -5.71
C SER A 284 10.46 -20.71 -5.66
N LYS A 285 11.45 -21.27 -6.39
CA LYS A 285 11.66 -22.72 -6.54
C LYS A 285 12.64 -23.32 -5.53
N GLY A 286 13.20 -22.51 -4.62
CA GLY A 286 14.02 -22.99 -3.50
C GLY A 286 15.38 -22.33 -3.36
N THR A 287 15.83 -21.55 -4.36
CA THR A 287 17.04 -20.73 -4.24
C THR A 287 16.77 -19.57 -3.29
N GLU A 288 17.65 -19.33 -2.32
CA GLU A 288 17.46 -18.23 -1.36
C GLU A 288 17.98 -16.89 -1.90
N THR A 289 19.06 -16.92 -2.68
CA THR A 289 19.70 -15.73 -3.23
C THR A 289 20.19 -15.99 -4.64
N HIS A 290 19.93 -15.03 -5.53
CA HIS A 290 20.56 -14.92 -6.84
C HIS A 290 21.65 -13.86 -6.76
N ALA A 291 22.83 -14.13 -7.32
CA ALA A 291 23.90 -13.15 -7.44
C ALA A 291 24.59 -13.30 -8.79
N GLY A 292 24.55 -12.24 -9.59
CA GLY A 292 25.21 -12.18 -10.90
C GLY A 292 24.25 -11.79 -12.02
N PRO A 293 24.51 -12.22 -13.27
CA PRO A 293 23.73 -11.83 -14.43
C PRO A 293 22.25 -12.12 -14.27
N LEU A 294 21.43 -11.14 -14.63
CA LEU A 294 19.98 -11.26 -14.58
C LEU A 294 19.48 -12.13 -15.75
N PRO A 295 18.57 -13.09 -15.50
CA PRO A 295 18.01 -13.92 -16.56
C PRO A 295 17.15 -13.07 -17.49
N SER A 296 17.36 -13.21 -18.80
CA SER A 296 16.56 -12.52 -19.81
C SER A 296 15.08 -12.95 -19.73
N GLY A 297 14.18 -11.98 -19.92
CA GLY A 297 12.75 -12.24 -20.02
C GLY A 297 11.90 -11.06 -19.55
N ASP A 298 10.68 -10.96 -20.09
CA ASP A 298 9.78 -9.82 -19.93
C ASP A 298 9.61 -9.36 -18.47
N VAL A 299 9.59 -10.30 -17.52
CA VAL A 299 9.41 -9.98 -16.09
C VAL A 299 10.65 -9.31 -15.49
N THR A 300 11.84 -9.78 -15.86
CA THR A 300 13.10 -9.17 -15.44
C THR A 300 13.26 -7.79 -16.10
N ASP A 301 12.90 -7.69 -17.38
CA ASP A 301 12.98 -6.43 -18.15
C ASP A 301 12.05 -5.38 -17.56
N LEU A 302 10.79 -5.73 -17.27
CA LEU A 302 9.83 -4.84 -16.60
C LEU A 302 10.30 -4.41 -15.20
N ALA A 303 10.91 -5.32 -14.43
CA ALA A 303 11.43 -4.99 -13.11
C ALA A 303 12.62 -4.02 -13.18
N THR A 304 13.56 -4.24 -14.12
CA THR A 304 14.70 -3.34 -14.31
C THR A 304 14.29 -1.99 -14.91
N GLU A 305 13.31 -1.95 -15.80
CA GLU A 305 12.74 -0.72 -16.35
C GLU A 305 12.06 0.13 -15.25
N ALA A 306 11.24 -0.51 -14.41
CA ALA A 306 10.58 0.16 -13.28
C ALA A 306 11.57 0.70 -12.23
N LEU A 307 12.76 0.10 -12.14
CA LEU A 307 13.85 0.57 -11.31
C LEU A 307 14.63 1.76 -11.92
N GLY A 308 14.40 2.07 -13.18
CA GLY A 308 14.95 3.22 -13.89
C GLY A 308 16.34 3.01 -14.51
N ALA A 309 16.87 4.06 -15.15
CA ALA A 309 18.15 4.02 -15.84
C ALA A 309 19.33 4.36 -14.90
N PRO A 310 20.53 3.78 -15.10
CA PRO A 310 20.88 2.81 -16.15
C PRO A 310 20.37 1.40 -15.83
N PRO A 311 20.02 0.56 -16.83
CA PRO A 311 19.45 -0.76 -16.59
C PRO A 311 20.47 -1.70 -15.95
N ALA A 312 20.03 -2.46 -14.94
CA ALA A 312 20.87 -3.45 -14.27
C ALA A 312 21.09 -4.68 -15.17
N ARG A 313 22.35 -5.09 -15.36
CA ARG A 313 22.69 -6.36 -16.02
C ARG A 313 22.98 -7.49 -15.04
N GLU A 314 23.46 -7.13 -13.86
CA GLU A 314 23.72 -8.04 -12.75
C GLU A 314 23.08 -7.47 -11.49
N ALA A 315 22.56 -8.35 -10.64
CA ALA A 315 22.02 -7.95 -9.34
C ALA A 315 22.22 -9.05 -8.30
N VAL A 316 22.19 -8.65 -7.04
CA VAL A 316 21.98 -9.56 -5.90
C VAL A 316 20.51 -9.47 -5.52
N VAL A 317 19.78 -10.58 -5.60
CA VAL A 317 18.36 -10.66 -5.26
C VAL A 317 18.15 -11.76 -4.23
N SER A 318 17.75 -11.38 -3.01
CA SER A 318 17.56 -12.30 -1.89
C SER A 318 16.09 -12.40 -1.47
N ALA A 319 15.63 -13.61 -1.18
CA ALA A 319 14.26 -13.91 -0.78
C ALA A 319 13.99 -13.50 0.67
N ILE A 320 12.93 -12.72 0.89
CA ILE A 320 12.40 -12.43 2.23
C ILE A 320 11.37 -13.49 2.57
N LYS A 321 11.62 -14.29 3.62
CA LYS A 321 10.69 -15.30 4.12
C LYS A 321 10.07 -14.87 5.44
N VAL A 322 8.76 -15.05 5.57
CA VAL A 322 7.97 -14.81 6.78
C VAL A 322 7.32 -16.14 7.17
N ARG A 323 7.74 -16.71 8.29
CA ARG A 323 7.38 -18.02 8.81
C ARG A 323 7.64 -19.14 7.80
N GLY A 324 8.80 -19.07 7.14
CA GLY A 324 9.23 -20.01 6.10
C GLY A 324 8.52 -19.85 4.75
N LYS A 325 7.56 -18.92 4.61
CA LYS A 325 6.89 -18.64 3.33
C LYS A 325 7.51 -17.42 2.67
N LEU A 326 7.70 -17.48 1.36
CA LEU A 326 8.19 -16.36 0.56
C LEU A 326 7.19 -15.19 0.64
N ALA A 327 7.68 -14.02 1.06
CA ALA A 327 6.89 -12.82 1.29
C ALA A 327 7.34 -11.64 0.43
N GLY A 328 8.55 -11.68 -0.12
CA GLY A 328 9.11 -10.61 -0.93
C GLY A 328 10.57 -10.85 -1.30
N PHE A 329 11.22 -9.81 -1.82
CA PHE A 329 12.61 -9.87 -2.25
C PHE A 329 13.33 -8.57 -1.92
N VAL A 330 14.60 -8.67 -1.56
CA VAL A 330 15.56 -7.56 -1.54
C VAL A 330 16.38 -7.62 -2.82
N TRP A 331 16.50 -6.50 -3.51
CA TRP A 331 17.27 -6.36 -4.74
C TRP A 331 18.34 -5.29 -4.55
N VAL A 332 19.57 -5.59 -4.96
CA VAL A 332 20.69 -4.63 -4.97
C VAL A 332 21.47 -4.74 -6.28
N ASP A 333 21.65 -3.60 -6.96
CA ASP A 333 22.48 -3.48 -8.17
C ASP A 333 23.24 -2.15 -8.21
N ARG A 334 24.10 -1.98 -9.22
CA ARG A 334 24.80 -0.72 -9.52
C ARG A 334 24.66 -0.32 -11.00
N GLY A 335 23.51 -0.64 -11.58
CA GLY A 335 23.23 -0.40 -12.99
C GLY A 335 24.17 -1.16 -13.91
N GLU A 336 24.89 -0.42 -14.77
CA GLU A 336 25.87 -0.99 -15.70
C GLU A 336 27.16 -1.47 -15.02
N GLU A 337 27.47 -1.01 -13.81
CA GLU A 337 28.65 -1.47 -13.06
C GLU A 337 28.47 -2.86 -12.41
N GLY A 338 27.32 -3.51 -12.61
CA GLY A 338 27.00 -4.84 -12.12
C GLY A 338 26.98 -4.93 -10.59
N ILE A 339 27.53 -6.00 -10.02
CA ILE A 339 27.51 -6.26 -8.55
C ILE A 339 28.87 -6.14 -7.85
N ALA A 340 29.88 -5.56 -8.51
CA ALA A 340 31.20 -5.40 -7.89
C ALA A 340 31.11 -4.59 -6.58
N GLY A 341 31.65 -5.11 -5.48
CA GLY A 341 31.57 -4.44 -4.18
C GLY A 341 30.19 -4.52 -3.50
N VAL A 342 29.23 -5.30 -4.01
CA VAL A 342 28.00 -5.68 -3.28
C VAL A 342 28.25 -7.02 -2.58
N SER A 343 28.15 -7.05 -1.25
CA SER A 343 28.34 -8.27 -0.47
C SER A 343 27.08 -9.12 -0.48
N VAL A 344 27.13 -10.32 -1.08
CA VAL A 344 25.99 -11.25 -1.11
C VAL A 344 25.53 -11.62 0.31
N LYS A 345 26.49 -11.88 1.21
CA LYS A 345 26.22 -12.23 2.61
C LYS A 345 25.51 -11.11 3.39
N GLU A 346 25.84 -9.86 3.08
CA GLU A 346 25.20 -8.69 3.69
C GLU A 346 23.72 -8.61 3.26
N VAL A 347 23.44 -8.75 1.96
CA VAL A 347 22.07 -8.74 1.42
C VAL A 347 21.25 -9.91 1.95
N GLU A 348 21.85 -11.09 2.07
CA GLU A 348 21.25 -12.28 2.69
C GLU A 348 20.84 -12.05 4.13
N GLU A 349 21.76 -11.52 4.95
CA GLU A 349 21.50 -11.28 6.36
C GLU A 349 20.42 -10.22 6.56
N VAL A 350 20.44 -9.14 5.77
CA VAL A 350 19.40 -8.10 5.80
C VAL A 350 18.04 -8.66 5.40
N ALA A 351 17.95 -9.51 4.35
CA ALA A 351 16.70 -10.15 3.95
C ALA A 351 16.15 -11.10 5.03
N ARG A 352 17.04 -11.82 5.73
CA ARG A 352 16.68 -12.69 6.86
C ARG A 352 16.12 -11.89 8.04
N LEU A 353 16.79 -10.80 8.43
CA LEU A 353 16.34 -9.90 9.50
C LEU A 353 15.02 -9.21 9.15
N ALA A 354 14.85 -8.79 7.89
CA ALA A 354 13.61 -8.25 7.36
C ALA A 354 12.44 -9.24 7.52
N GLY A 355 12.68 -10.51 7.19
CA GLY A 355 11.72 -11.59 7.38
C GLY A 355 11.24 -11.70 8.83
N LEU A 356 12.19 -11.75 9.77
CA LEU A 356 11.89 -11.81 11.21
C LEU A 356 11.12 -10.58 11.71
N ALA A 357 11.49 -9.37 11.26
CA ALA A 357 10.79 -8.14 11.63
C ALA A 357 9.34 -8.15 11.13
N LEU A 358 9.11 -8.58 9.88
CA LEU A 358 7.77 -8.73 9.33
C LEU A 358 6.97 -9.81 10.06
N GLU A 359 7.60 -10.91 10.51
CA GLU A 359 6.96 -11.91 11.37
C GLU A 359 6.46 -11.29 12.68
N ILE A 360 7.30 -10.49 13.35
CA ILE A 360 6.93 -9.78 14.59
C ILE A 360 5.72 -8.88 14.33
N LEU A 361 5.70 -8.13 13.23
CA LEU A 361 4.58 -7.26 12.87
C LEU A 361 3.29 -8.05 12.63
N VAL A 362 3.36 -9.16 11.88
CA VAL A 362 2.21 -10.04 11.62
C VAL A 362 1.69 -10.63 12.93
N LEU A 363 2.57 -11.06 13.83
CA LEU A 363 2.19 -11.58 15.14
C LEU A 363 1.54 -10.50 16.01
N ARG A 364 2.12 -9.31 16.10
CA ARG A 364 1.53 -8.16 16.82
C ARG A 364 0.14 -7.82 16.27
N GLN A 365 -0.05 -7.83 14.95
CA GLN A 365 -1.35 -7.55 14.34
C GLN A 365 -2.36 -8.67 14.64
N LYS A 366 -1.94 -9.94 14.60
CA LYS A 366 -2.79 -11.07 15.00
C LYS A 366 -3.20 -11.01 16.47
N ILE A 367 -2.29 -10.63 17.36
CA ILE A 367 -2.58 -10.44 18.79
C ILE A 367 -3.61 -9.31 18.97
N LYS A 368 -3.40 -8.15 18.33
CA LYS A 368 -4.35 -7.02 18.37
C LYS A 368 -5.73 -7.38 17.81
N ALA A 369 -5.78 -8.19 16.74
CA ALA A 369 -7.03 -8.63 16.14
C ALA A 369 -7.76 -9.67 17.01
N GLY A 370 -7.03 -10.58 17.64
CA GLY A 370 -7.58 -11.54 18.61
C GLY A 370 -8.14 -10.88 19.86
N ALA A 371 -7.47 -9.84 20.38
CA ALA A 371 -7.92 -9.08 21.54
C ALA A 371 -9.26 -8.33 21.32
N ARG A 372 -9.62 -8.00 20.06
CA ARG A 372 -10.88 -7.32 19.73
C ARG A 372 -12.10 -8.25 19.67
N LEU A 373 -11.90 -9.57 19.58
CA LEU A 373 -13.01 -10.53 19.51
C LEU A 373 -13.61 -10.82 20.90
N THR A 374 -12.90 -10.50 21.98
CA THR A 374 -13.32 -10.78 23.35
C THR A 374 -14.08 -9.64 24.03
N GLU A 375 -14.09 -8.44 23.42
CA GLU A 375 -14.85 -7.27 23.92
C GLU A 375 -16.31 -7.23 23.41
N GLY A 376 -16.70 -8.12 22.49
CA GLY A 376 -18.05 -8.16 21.89
C GLY A 376 -19.01 -9.22 22.46
N GLY A 377 -18.65 -9.91 23.54
CA GLY A 377 -19.40 -11.07 24.06
C GLY A 377 -20.13 -10.87 25.40
N ALA A 378 -20.27 -9.63 25.89
CA ALA A 378 -20.95 -9.35 27.16
C ALA A 378 -22.01 -8.25 26.99
N THR A 379 -23.08 -8.57 26.26
CA THR A 379 -24.41 -7.98 26.45
C THR A 379 -25.43 -9.02 26.02
N ASP A 380 -26.32 -9.33 26.97
CA ASP A 380 -27.51 -10.20 26.99
C ASP A 380 -27.32 -11.72 27.12
#